data_AF-A0A1E9A071-F1
#
_entry.id   AF-A0A1E9A071-F1
#
_cell.length_a   1.000
_cell.length_b   1.000
_cell.length_c   1.000
_cell.angle_alpha   90.00
_cell.angle_beta   90.00
_cell.angle_gamma   90.00
#
_symmetry.space_group_name_H-M   'P 1'
#
loop_
_entity.id
_entity.type
_entity.pdbx_description
1 polymer ?
#
loop_
_entity_poly.entity_id
_entity_poly.type
_entity_poly.pdbx_seq_one_letter_code
_entity_poly.pdbx_strand_id
1 'polypeptide(L)'
;MQQLNVLLTSHIDLQLYILIGIAICYILAHQYRAHSVLRFVDVCLNYIPVLTHEFGHILLNKISGGRAKDLVIVVSPTEREQTMQQGYAITSSASRLSQIITTLGGYIMPPLMLYIGVLTIQHNYASLFVGAYILIFIYFLILTSRKVMPLIILIILAGLLYFIFQYHQDLLTSQLISVIIHYILGVLLGEVVQSSWTILRLTFNPRVTEWDGSALRDLTHLPVIGFSALWIVINLYTLYTVWNSLTIT
;
A
#
# COMPACT_ATOMS: atom_id res chain seq x y z
N MET A 1 -0.48 14.64 29.08
CA MET A 1 -1.72 14.89 28.32
C MET A 1 -1.53 15.96 27.25
N GLN A 2 -1.09 17.20 27.57
CA GLN A 2 -0.85 18.24 26.55
C GLN A 2 0.21 17.85 25.51
N GLN A 3 1.38 17.35 25.92
CA GLN A 3 2.42 16.90 24.97
C GLN A 3 1.97 15.71 24.11
N LEU A 4 1.12 14.81 24.64
CA LEU A 4 0.55 13.71 23.88
C LEU A 4 -0.46 14.20 22.84
N ASN A 5 -1.28 15.20 23.20
CA ASN A 5 -2.18 15.82 22.22
C ASN A 5 -1.40 16.52 21.12
N VAL A 6 -0.36 17.30 21.44
CA VAL A 6 0.51 17.93 20.41
C VAL A 6 1.22 16.88 19.54
N LEU A 7 1.64 15.75 20.12
CA LEU A 7 2.22 14.62 19.38
C LEU A 7 1.21 14.00 18.40
N LEU A 8 -0.03 13.86 18.81
CA LEU A 8 -1.05 13.22 18.00
C LEU A 8 -1.66 14.18 16.97
N THR A 9 -1.79 15.46 17.29
CA THR A 9 -2.48 16.43 16.43
C THR A 9 -1.52 17.10 15.45
N SER A 10 -1.69 16.83 14.17
CA SER A 10 -1.02 17.55 13.08
C SER A 10 -2.02 17.82 11.95
N HIS A 11 -2.13 19.09 11.58
CA HIS A 11 -3.02 19.54 10.51
C HIS A 11 -2.29 19.51 9.17
N ILE A 12 -2.90 18.89 8.17
CA ILE A 12 -2.40 18.83 6.80
C ILE A 12 -3.59 18.99 5.87
N ASP A 13 -3.51 20.01 5.02
CA ASP A 13 -4.50 20.22 3.97
C ASP A 13 -4.28 19.24 2.83
N LEU A 14 -5.21 18.30 2.66
CA LEU A 14 -5.22 17.38 1.53
C LEU A 14 -5.82 18.06 0.29
N GLN A 15 -5.04 18.07 -0.78
CA GLN A 15 -5.41 18.63 -2.06
C GLN A 15 -5.75 17.50 -3.03
N LEU A 16 -7.05 17.31 -3.29
CA LEU A 16 -7.56 16.23 -4.13
C LEU A 16 -6.89 16.18 -5.51
N TYR A 17 -6.64 17.34 -6.13
CA TYR A 17 -6.00 17.41 -7.44
C TYR A 17 -4.55 16.91 -7.43
N ILE A 18 -3.81 17.09 -6.32
CA ILE A 18 -2.46 16.53 -6.17
C ILE A 18 -2.53 15.01 -6.08
N LEU A 19 -3.45 14.48 -5.26
CA LEU A 19 -3.64 13.03 -5.13
C LEU A 19 -3.98 12.39 -6.47
N ILE A 20 -4.92 12.98 -7.21
CA ILE A 20 -5.30 12.54 -8.56
C ILE A 20 -4.10 12.63 -9.51
N GLY A 21 -3.33 13.72 -9.48
CA GLY A 21 -2.14 13.88 -10.31
C GLY A 21 -1.11 12.78 -10.07
N ILE A 22 -0.82 12.45 -8.81
CA ILE A 22 0.11 11.38 -8.43
C ILE A 22 -0.44 10.01 -8.84
N ALA A 23 -1.74 9.75 -8.62
CA ALA A 23 -2.39 8.51 -9.03
C ALA A 23 -2.33 8.31 -10.55
N ILE A 24 -2.55 9.35 -11.34
CA ILE A 24 -2.42 9.32 -12.81
C ILE A 24 -0.96 9.02 -13.19
N CYS A 25 0.02 9.70 -12.59
CA CYS A 25 1.44 9.44 -12.82
C CYS A 25 1.81 7.97 -12.52
N TYR A 26 1.31 7.43 -11.40
CA TYR A 26 1.47 6.02 -11.03
C TYR A 26 0.90 5.09 -12.11
N ILE A 27 -0.34 5.32 -12.56
CA ILE A 27 -1.00 4.48 -13.57
C ILE A 27 -0.25 4.55 -14.91
N LEU A 28 0.15 5.75 -15.36
CA LEU A 28 0.88 5.95 -16.60
C LEU A 28 2.25 5.27 -16.55
N ALA A 29 3.00 5.43 -15.45
CA ALA A 29 4.30 4.76 -15.28
C ALA A 29 4.15 3.24 -15.40
N HIS A 30 3.10 2.68 -14.79
CA HIS A 30 2.82 1.25 -14.82
C HIS A 30 2.45 0.74 -16.23
N GLN A 31 1.58 1.46 -16.92
CA GLN A 31 1.11 1.09 -18.27
C GLN A 31 2.24 1.13 -19.31
N TYR A 32 3.15 2.10 -19.18
CA TYR A 32 4.22 2.37 -20.14
C TYR A 32 5.60 1.92 -19.65
N ARG A 33 5.68 0.99 -18.69
CA ARG A 33 6.93 0.46 -18.11
C ARG A 33 7.87 -0.23 -19.10
N ALA A 34 7.43 -0.47 -20.33
CA ALA A 34 8.28 -0.93 -21.42
C ALA A 34 9.41 0.08 -21.72
N HIS A 35 9.16 1.38 -21.55
CA HIS A 35 10.17 2.43 -21.67
C HIS A 35 11.10 2.46 -20.45
N SER A 36 12.41 2.56 -20.68
CA SER A 36 13.45 2.47 -19.64
C SER A 36 13.28 3.45 -18.48
N VAL A 37 12.98 4.71 -18.77
CA VAL A 37 12.74 5.75 -17.74
C VAL A 37 11.50 5.43 -16.92
N LEU A 38 10.38 5.12 -17.59
CA LEU A 38 9.11 4.83 -16.92
C LEU A 38 9.17 3.52 -16.13
N ARG A 39 10.05 2.59 -16.50
CA ARG A 39 10.32 1.38 -15.73
C ARG A 39 10.92 1.68 -14.36
N PHE A 40 11.89 2.60 -14.30
CA PHE A 40 12.47 3.02 -13.03
C PHE A 40 11.44 3.80 -12.20
N VAL A 41 10.68 4.70 -12.84
CA VAL A 41 9.60 5.44 -12.18
C VAL A 41 8.53 4.50 -11.63
N ASP A 42 8.14 3.45 -12.37
CA ASP A 42 7.23 2.40 -11.89
C ASP A 42 7.76 1.75 -10.62
N VAL A 43 9.05 1.40 -10.53
CA VAL A 43 9.63 0.84 -9.30
C VAL A 43 9.46 1.80 -8.11
N CYS A 44 9.78 3.08 -8.29
CA CYS A 44 9.68 4.07 -7.22
C CYS A 44 8.23 4.24 -6.75
N LEU A 45 7.29 4.43 -7.69
CA LEU A 45 5.89 4.68 -7.39
C LEU A 45 5.18 3.45 -6.83
N ASN A 46 5.55 2.23 -7.26
CA ASN A 46 4.96 0.98 -6.78
C ASN A 46 5.55 0.47 -5.48
N TYR A 47 6.64 1.04 -4.96
CA TYR A 47 7.29 0.49 -3.78
C TYR A 47 6.34 0.41 -2.58
N ILE A 48 5.68 1.52 -2.24
CA ILE A 48 4.74 1.58 -1.11
C ILE A 48 3.49 0.72 -1.37
N PRO A 49 2.83 0.80 -2.54
CA PRO A 49 1.71 -0.09 -2.87
C PRO A 49 2.03 -1.58 -2.77
N VAL A 50 3.11 -2.04 -3.41
CA VAL A 50 3.51 -3.45 -3.39
C VAL A 50 3.88 -3.89 -1.98
N LEU A 51 4.63 -3.07 -1.23
CA LEU A 51 4.90 -3.36 0.18
C LEU A 51 3.61 -3.51 0.98
N THR A 52 2.65 -2.62 0.76
CA THR A 52 1.37 -2.63 1.46
C THR A 52 0.57 -3.88 1.13
N HIS A 53 0.55 -4.30 -0.15
CA HIS A 53 -0.05 -5.55 -0.60
C HIS A 53 0.59 -6.76 0.09
N GLU A 54 1.91 -6.92 -0.03
CA GLU A 54 2.62 -8.07 0.55
C GLU A 54 2.56 -8.11 2.08
N PHE A 55 2.57 -6.93 2.72
CA PHE A 55 2.33 -6.83 4.16
C PHE A 55 0.92 -7.29 4.55
N GLY A 56 -0.07 -7.07 3.69
CA GLY A 56 -1.43 -7.60 3.84
C GLY A 56 -1.45 -9.12 3.99
N HIS A 57 -0.73 -9.83 3.11
CA HIS A 57 -0.56 -11.28 3.24
C HIS A 57 0.08 -11.64 4.58
N ILE A 58 1.16 -10.98 4.97
CA ILE A 58 1.89 -11.31 6.20
C ILE A 58 1.05 -11.06 7.46
N LEU A 59 0.37 -9.91 7.51
CA LEU A 59 -0.45 -9.55 8.67
C LEU A 59 -1.57 -10.56 8.86
N LEU A 60 -2.33 -10.86 7.81
CA LEU A 60 -3.44 -11.80 7.88
C LEU A 60 -2.96 -13.25 8.07
N ASN A 61 -1.80 -13.62 7.53
CA ASN A 61 -1.16 -14.89 7.84
C ASN A 61 -0.87 -15.02 9.33
N LYS A 62 -0.28 -14.00 9.94
CA LYS A 62 0.07 -14.02 11.37
C LYS A 62 -1.16 -14.01 12.27
N ILE A 63 -2.18 -13.20 11.95
CA ILE A 63 -3.45 -13.16 12.69
C ILE A 63 -4.16 -14.52 12.63
N SER A 64 -4.09 -15.22 11.50
CA SER A 64 -4.67 -16.56 11.34
C SER A 64 -3.80 -17.71 11.87
N GLY A 65 -2.71 -17.40 12.59
CA GLY A 65 -1.83 -18.39 13.25
C GLY A 65 -0.67 -18.91 12.39
N GLY A 66 -0.47 -18.37 11.19
CA GLY A 66 0.66 -18.65 10.33
C GLY A 66 1.97 -17.96 10.74
N ARG A 67 3.01 -18.18 9.95
CA ARG A 67 4.34 -17.57 10.13
C ARG A 67 4.84 -17.00 8.81
N ALA A 68 5.35 -15.77 8.82
CA ALA A 68 6.09 -15.20 7.70
C ALA A 68 7.59 -15.42 7.90
N LYS A 69 8.26 -15.87 6.84
CA LYS A 69 9.71 -16.16 6.84
C LYS A 69 10.51 -15.06 6.19
N ASP A 70 10.03 -14.53 5.06
CA ASP A 70 10.69 -13.45 4.33
C ASP A 70 9.64 -12.59 3.63
N LEU A 71 9.99 -11.34 3.40
CA LEU A 71 9.25 -10.38 2.61
C LEU A 71 10.27 -9.72 1.69
N VAL A 72 10.04 -9.74 0.39
CA VAL A 72 10.96 -9.15 -0.58
C VAL A 72 10.20 -8.21 -1.49
N ILE A 73 10.72 -7.00 -1.62
CA ILE A 73 10.28 -6.04 -2.63
C ILE A 73 11.38 -5.95 -3.68
N VAL A 74 11.03 -6.25 -4.93
CA VAL A 74 11.97 -6.27 -6.05
C VAL A 74 12.17 -4.83 -6.51
N VAL A 75 13.35 -4.27 -6.25
CA VAL A 75 13.70 -2.88 -6.62
C VAL A 75 14.49 -2.78 -7.92
N SER A 76 14.99 -3.91 -8.44
CA SER A 76 15.69 -3.92 -9.72
C SER A 76 14.68 -4.05 -10.87
N PRO A 77 14.64 -3.09 -11.82
CA PRO A 77 13.76 -3.19 -12.99
C PRO A 77 14.04 -4.44 -13.84
N THR A 78 15.30 -4.87 -13.94
CA THR A 78 15.69 -6.05 -14.71
C THR A 78 15.24 -7.34 -14.03
N GLU A 79 15.31 -7.40 -12.71
CA GLU A 79 14.82 -8.54 -11.94
C GLU A 79 13.31 -8.69 -12.09
N ARG A 80 12.53 -7.60 -12.03
CA ARG A 80 11.07 -7.63 -12.24
C ARG A 80 10.69 -8.19 -13.60
N GLU A 81 11.47 -7.91 -14.65
CA GLU A 81 11.20 -8.45 -15.99
C GLU A 81 11.54 -9.93 -16.10
N GLN A 82 12.59 -10.37 -15.42
CA GLN A 82 13.03 -11.77 -15.42
C GLN A 82 12.09 -12.66 -14.60
N THR A 83 11.64 -12.17 -13.44
CA THR A 83 10.81 -12.95 -12.51
C THR A 83 9.32 -12.68 -12.68
N MET A 84 8.94 -11.59 -13.35
CA MET A 84 7.57 -11.08 -13.43
C MET A 84 6.95 -10.74 -12.06
N GLN A 85 7.79 -10.61 -11.02
CA GLN A 85 7.37 -10.31 -9.65
C GLN A 85 7.81 -8.90 -9.24
N GLN A 86 6.88 -8.13 -8.65
CA GLN A 86 7.18 -6.81 -8.08
C GLN A 86 7.55 -6.91 -6.59
N GLY A 87 7.01 -7.92 -5.91
CA GLY A 87 7.28 -8.30 -4.54
C GLY A 87 6.77 -9.72 -4.30
N TYR A 88 7.15 -10.31 -3.18
CA TYR A 88 6.61 -11.59 -2.71
C TYR A 88 6.83 -11.77 -1.21
N ALA A 89 5.85 -12.37 -0.54
CA ALA A 89 5.93 -12.81 0.84
C ALA A 89 6.06 -14.34 0.93
N ILE A 90 7.09 -14.83 1.63
CA ILE A 90 7.23 -16.25 1.94
C ILE A 90 6.51 -16.51 3.27
N THR A 91 5.32 -17.10 3.18
CA THR A 91 4.49 -17.44 4.35
C THR A 91 4.30 -18.94 4.49
N SER A 92 4.13 -19.40 5.72
CA SER A 92 3.68 -20.76 6.04
C SER A 92 2.37 -20.66 6.82
N SER A 93 1.30 -21.15 6.22
CA SER A 93 -0.04 -21.13 6.82
C SER A 93 -0.23 -22.32 7.77
N ALA A 94 -0.92 -22.10 8.88
CA ALA A 94 -1.19 -23.15 9.87
C ALA A 94 -2.33 -24.10 9.45
N SER A 95 -3.19 -23.64 8.54
CA SER A 95 -4.36 -24.38 8.06
C SER A 95 -4.81 -23.87 6.69
N ARG A 96 -5.73 -24.60 6.04
CA ARG A 96 -6.38 -24.17 4.79
C ARG A 96 -7.11 -22.84 4.95
N LEU A 97 -7.80 -22.64 6.08
CA LEU A 97 -8.47 -21.38 6.40
C LEU A 97 -7.46 -20.23 6.56
N SER A 98 -6.34 -20.48 7.24
CA SER A 98 -5.26 -19.50 7.37
C SER A 98 -4.70 -19.09 6.00
N GLN A 99 -4.56 -20.03 5.07
CA GLN A 99 -4.12 -19.74 3.72
C GLN A 99 -5.15 -18.88 2.95
N ILE A 100 -6.44 -19.20 3.06
CA ILE A 100 -7.51 -18.39 2.45
C ILE A 100 -7.47 -16.95 2.99
N ILE A 101 -7.37 -16.78 4.31
CA ILE A 101 -7.30 -15.47 4.97
C ILE A 101 -6.03 -14.72 4.54
N THR A 102 -4.89 -15.40 4.47
CA THR A 102 -3.62 -14.85 3.96
C THR A 102 -3.78 -14.29 2.55
N THR A 103 -4.31 -15.09 1.63
CA THR A 103 -4.44 -14.73 0.22
C THR A 103 -5.42 -13.58 0.00
N LEU A 104 -6.48 -13.47 0.81
CA LEU A 104 -7.39 -12.31 0.74
C LEU A 104 -6.70 -10.99 1.12
N GLY A 105 -5.70 -11.04 2.01
CA GLY A 105 -5.09 -9.86 2.62
C GLY A 105 -4.37 -8.93 1.66
N GLY A 106 -3.78 -9.47 0.59
CA GLY A 106 -3.01 -8.70 -0.39
C GLY A 106 -3.81 -7.55 -0.99
N TYR A 107 -4.98 -7.86 -1.54
CA TYR A 107 -5.86 -6.88 -2.17
C TYR A 107 -6.70 -6.05 -1.18
N ILE A 108 -6.76 -6.42 0.10
CA ILE A 108 -7.47 -5.66 1.13
C ILE A 108 -6.59 -4.55 1.73
N MET A 109 -5.28 -4.77 1.84
CA MET A 109 -4.41 -3.88 2.59
C MET A 109 -4.19 -2.50 1.91
N PRO A 110 -3.95 -2.37 0.59
CA PRO A 110 -3.83 -1.07 -0.06
C PRO A 110 -5.07 -0.16 0.09
N PRO A 111 -6.31 -0.59 -0.19
CA PRO A 111 -7.49 0.24 0.02
C PRO A 111 -7.74 0.55 1.50
N LEU A 112 -7.38 -0.36 2.41
CA LEU A 112 -7.48 -0.12 3.85
C LEU A 112 -6.50 0.97 4.32
N MET A 113 -5.23 0.91 3.89
CA MET A 113 -4.23 1.92 4.24
C MET A 113 -4.53 3.28 3.62
N LEU A 114 -5.08 3.31 2.40
CA LEU A 114 -5.58 4.56 1.79
C LEU A 114 -6.68 5.18 2.64
N TYR A 115 -7.68 4.38 3.03
CA TYR A 115 -8.79 4.82 3.86
C TYR A 115 -8.33 5.33 5.23
N ILE A 116 -7.48 4.56 5.93
CA ILE A 116 -6.89 4.97 7.23
C ILE A 116 -6.12 6.28 7.08
N GLY A 117 -5.33 6.43 6.01
CA GLY A 117 -4.57 7.64 5.76
C GLY A 117 -5.45 8.87 5.58
N VAL A 118 -6.47 8.80 4.73
CA VAL A 118 -7.43 9.91 4.56
C VAL A 118 -8.16 10.22 5.87
N LEU A 119 -8.68 9.19 6.55
CA LEU A 119 -9.43 9.36 7.81
C LEU A 119 -8.58 10.04 8.89
N THR A 120 -7.34 9.57 9.09
CA THR A 120 -6.45 10.14 10.11
C THR A 120 -6.12 11.59 9.82
N ILE A 121 -5.90 11.97 8.55
CA ILE A 121 -5.59 13.35 8.20
C ILE A 121 -6.80 14.27 8.36
N GLN A 122 -7.99 13.84 7.96
CA GLN A 122 -9.23 14.60 8.17
C GLN A 122 -9.49 14.91 9.65
N HIS A 123 -9.11 14.00 10.53
CA HIS A 123 -9.23 14.18 11.98
C HIS A 123 -7.99 14.82 12.61
N ASN A 124 -7.08 15.38 11.82
CA ASN A 124 -5.84 16.04 12.26
C ASN A 124 -4.88 15.10 13.02
N TYR A 125 -4.85 13.82 12.69
CA TYR A 125 -3.99 12.80 13.29
C TYR A 125 -2.96 12.23 12.30
N ALA A 126 -2.37 13.06 11.45
CA ALA A 126 -1.46 12.58 10.40
C ALA A 126 -0.21 11.85 10.96
N SER A 127 0.21 12.16 12.19
CA SER A 127 1.30 11.43 12.86
C SER A 127 0.97 9.96 13.11
N LEU A 128 -0.32 9.59 13.29
CA LEU A 128 -0.74 8.20 13.40
C LEU A 128 -0.55 7.42 12.09
N PHE A 129 -0.83 8.06 10.95
CA PHE A 129 -0.61 7.44 9.64
C PHE A 129 0.87 7.18 9.38
N VAL A 130 1.71 8.18 9.62
CA VAL A 130 3.17 8.04 9.51
C VAL A 130 3.70 6.99 10.49
N GLY A 131 3.22 7.01 11.74
CA GLY A 131 3.56 6.02 12.76
C GLY A 131 3.18 4.60 12.36
N ALA A 132 2.01 4.40 11.75
CA ALA A 132 1.59 3.09 11.24
C ALA A 132 2.56 2.57 10.17
N TYR A 133 2.97 3.41 9.21
CA TYR A 133 3.98 3.04 8.22
C TYR A 133 5.34 2.76 8.85
N ILE A 134 5.79 3.53 9.84
CA ILE A 134 7.02 3.25 10.59
C ILE A 134 6.98 1.85 11.20
N LEU A 135 5.86 1.47 11.85
CA LEU A 135 5.71 0.14 12.44
C LEU A 135 5.75 -0.96 11.36
N ILE A 136 5.10 -0.74 10.21
CA ILE A 136 5.17 -1.66 9.05
C ILE A 136 6.61 -1.81 8.58
N PHE A 137 7.36 -0.72 8.44
CA PHE A 137 8.75 -0.74 7.97
C PHE A 137 9.73 -1.36 8.97
N ILE A 138 9.56 -1.11 10.28
CA ILE A 138 10.32 -1.79 11.33
C ILE A 138 10.08 -3.29 11.25
N TYR A 139 8.82 -3.71 11.16
CA TYR A 139 8.47 -5.11 11.05
C TYR A 139 9.02 -5.74 9.77
N PHE A 140 8.94 -5.02 8.65
CA PHE A 140 9.51 -5.43 7.38
C PHE A 140 11.03 -5.62 7.47
N LEU A 141 11.77 -4.71 8.11
CA LEU A 141 13.23 -4.82 8.32
C LEU A 141 13.64 -6.05 9.13
N ILE A 142 12.79 -6.48 10.07
CA ILE A 142 13.04 -7.69 10.87
C ILE A 142 12.92 -8.94 9.99
N LEU A 143 11.97 -8.97 9.06
CA LEU A 143 11.69 -10.14 8.21
C LEU A 143 12.55 -10.19 6.95
N THR A 144 12.80 -9.05 6.31
CA THR A 144 13.34 -9.01 4.95
C THR A 144 14.80 -9.40 4.88
N SER A 145 15.14 -10.20 3.87
CA SER A 145 16.51 -10.41 3.44
C SER A 145 17.15 -9.15 2.81
N ARG A 146 16.37 -8.18 2.30
CA ARG A 146 16.87 -6.99 1.58
C ARG A 146 16.71 -5.69 2.38
N LYS A 147 17.70 -5.37 3.23
CA LYS A 147 17.57 -4.32 4.27
C LYS A 147 17.79 -2.87 3.81
N VAL A 148 18.50 -2.62 2.72
CA VAL A 148 18.96 -1.26 2.36
C VAL A 148 17.81 -0.30 2.08
N MET A 149 16.91 -0.65 1.14
CA MET A 149 15.81 0.23 0.75
C MET A 149 14.78 0.44 1.88
N PRO A 150 14.35 -0.60 2.61
CA PRO A 150 13.46 -0.41 3.75
C PRO A 150 14.08 0.47 4.84
N LEU A 151 15.40 0.37 5.06
CA LEU A 151 16.11 1.21 6.03
C LEU A 151 16.13 2.68 5.60
N ILE A 152 16.40 2.97 4.34
CA ILE A 152 16.36 4.35 3.80
C ILE A 152 14.98 4.96 4.01
N ILE A 153 13.92 4.23 3.67
CA ILE A 153 12.55 4.72 3.83
C ILE A 153 12.18 4.89 5.30
N LEU A 154 12.60 3.96 6.18
CA LEU A 154 12.39 4.10 7.61
C LEU A 154 13.05 5.36 8.17
N ILE A 155 14.27 5.69 7.74
CA ILE A 155 14.96 6.92 8.14
C ILE A 155 14.18 8.15 7.66
N ILE A 156 13.67 8.15 6.42
CA ILE A 156 12.84 9.25 5.89
C ILE A 156 11.57 9.41 6.72
N LEU A 157 10.85 8.32 7.03
CA LEU A 157 9.62 8.36 7.82
C LEU A 157 9.87 8.77 9.27
N ALA A 158 10.97 8.32 9.88
CA ALA A 158 11.35 8.72 11.23
C ALA A 158 11.74 10.21 11.29
N GLY A 159 12.46 10.70 10.27
CA GLY A 159 12.76 12.13 10.12
C GLY A 159 11.50 12.96 9.92
N LEU A 160 10.55 12.48 9.11
CA LEU A 160 9.24 13.10 8.92
C LEU A 160 8.47 13.21 10.25
N LEU A 161 8.43 12.12 11.03
CA LEU A 161 7.77 12.11 12.33
C LEU A 161 8.45 13.07 13.33
N TYR A 162 9.78 13.14 13.33
CA TYR A 162 10.54 14.11 14.11
C TYR A 162 10.20 15.55 13.73
N PHE A 163 10.11 15.85 12.42
CA PHE A 163 9.75 17.18 11.93
C PHE A 163 8.32 17.59 12.31
N ILE A 164 7.36 16.64 12.27
CA ILE A 164 5.99 16.86 12.77
C ILE A 164 6.01 17.31 14.24
N PHE A 165 6.91 16.74 15.06
CA PHE A 165 6.99 17.03 16.49
C PHE A 165 7.72 18.33 16.83
N GLN A 166 8.85 18.61 16.18
CA GLN A 166 9.71 19.72 16.58
C GLN A 166 9.34 21.05 15.96
N TYR A 167 8.84 21.03 14.71
CA TYR A 167 8.58 22.25 13.94
C TYR A 167 7.09 22.39 13.64
N HIS A 168 6.27 22.08 14.64
CA HIS A 168 4.84 22.27 14.58
C HIS A 168 4.55 23.72 14.16
N GLN A 169 3.88 23.89 13.01
CA GLN A 169 3.51 25.18 12.37
C GLN A 169 4.60 25.93 11.58
N ASP A 170 5.79 25.36 11.35
CA ASP A 170 6.72 25.93 10.36
C ASP A 170 6.23 25.68 8.92
N LEU A 171 6.28 26.70 8.06
CA LEU A 171 5.74 26.64 6.70
C LEU A 171 6.51 25.65 5.81
N LEU A 172 7.85 25.67 5.86
CA LEU A 172 8.66 24.78 5.02
C LEU A 172 8.49 23.33 5.47
N THR A 173 8.45 23.10 6.78
CA THR A 173 8.27 21.78 7.36
C THR A 173 6.88 21.21 7.04
N SER A 174 5.82 22.01 7.19
CA SER A 174 4.45 21.60 6.86
C SER A 174 4.27 21.29 5.37
N GLN A 175 4.91 22.04 4.47
CA GLN A 175 4.92 21.74 3.04
C GLN A 175 5.64 20.43 2.72
N LEU A 176 6.81 20.18 3.31
CA LEU A 176 7.55 18.92 3.13
C LEU A 176 6.73 17.72 3.61
N ILE A 177 6.10 17.84 4.78
CA ILE A 177 5.23 16.81 5.34
C ILE A 177 4.05 16.55 4.41
N SER A 178 3.41 17.62 3.94
CA SER A 178 2.30 17.55 3.00
C SER A 178 2.69 16.81 1.72
N VAL A 179 3.83 17.13 1.10
CA VAL A 179 4.28 16.46 -0.13
C VAL A 179 4.44 14.95 0.05
N ILE A 180 5.08 14.51 1.15
CA ILE A 180 5.31 13.08 1.40
C ILE A 180 3.98 12.34 1.64
N ILE A 181 3.04 12.95 2.36
CA ILE A 181 1.74 12.34 2.62
C ILE A 181 0.89 12.28 1.36
N HIS A 182 0.87 13.34 0.55
CA HIS A 182 0.23 13.32 -0.77
C HIS A 182 0.84 12.25 -1.67
N TYR A 183 2.16 12.07 -1.63
CA TYR A 183 2.84 11.01 -2.36
C TYR A 183 2.33 9.63 -1.94
N ILE A 184 2.37 9.30 -0.64
CA ILE A 184 1.94 7.99 -0.13
C ILE A 184 0.47 7.71 -0.48
N LEU A 185 -0.42 8.68 -0.22
CA LEU A 185 -1.85 8.52 -0.53
C LEU A 185 -2.13 8.48 -2.02
N GLY A 186 -1.42 9.29 -2.81
CA GLY A 186 -1.59 9.34 -4.26
C GLY A 186 -1.18 8.02 -4.93
N VAL A 187 -0.07 7.40 -4.51
CA VAL A 187 0.33 6.09 -5.05
C VAL A 187 -0.60 4.97 -4.60
N LEU A 188 -1.13 5.02 -3.36
CA LEU A 188 -2.16 4.07 -2.89
C LEU A 188 -3.49 4.26 -3.65
N LEU A 189 -3.89 5.49 -3.95
CA LEU A 189 -5.05 5.78 -4.77
C LEU A 189 -4.87 5.22 -6.19
N GLY A 190 -3.69 5.44 -6.79
CA GLY A 190 -3.30 4.85 -8.06
C GLY A 190 -3.38 3.33 -8.04
N GLU A 191 -2.86 2.69 -6.99
CA GLU A 191 -2.93 1.24 -6.77
C GLU A 191 -4.38 0.75 -6.65
N VAL A 192 -5.27 1.42 -5.92
CA VAL A 192 -6.67 0.99 -5.79
C VAL A 192 -7.39 1.00 -7.15
N VAL A 193 -7.12 2.02 -7.98
CA VAL A 193 -7.68 2.09 -9.35
C VAL A 193 -7.05 1.05 -10.27
N GLN A 194 -5.71 0.96 -10.28
CA GLN A 194 -4.97 0.01 -11.10
C GLN A 194 -5.31 -1.44 -10.75
N SER A 195 -5.37 -1.77 -9.45
CA SER A 195 -5.65 -3.12 -8.96
C SER A 195 -7.06 -3.54 -9.34
N SER A 196 -8.02 -2.60 -9.35
CA SER A 196 -9.38 -2.87 -9.83
C SER A 196 -9.36 -3.30 -11.30
N TRP A 197 -8.61 -2.59 -12.15
CA TRP A 197 -8.45 -2.97 -13.56
C TRP A 197 -7.72 -4.32 -13.71
N THR A 198 -6.66 -4.54 -12.93
CA THR A 198 -5.88 -5.78 -12.94
C THR A 198 -6.73 -6.97 -12.50
N ILE A 199 -7.49 -6.86 -11.41
CA ILE A 199 -8.43 -7.89 -10.95
C ILE A 199 -9.38 -8.26 -12.09
N LEU A 200 -10.07 -7.29 -12.69
CA LEU A 200 -11.01 -7.55 -13.80
C LEU A 200 -10.32 -8.29 -14.96
N ARG A 201 -9.14 -7.83 -15.36
CA ARG A 201 -8.36 -8.49 -16.42
C ARG A 201 -7.98 -9.93 -16.06
N LEU A 202 -7.57 -10.18 -14.82
CA LEU A 202 -7.17 -11.51 -14.35
C LEU A 202 -8.38 -12.46 -14.21
N THR A 203 -9.52 -11.96 -13.73
CA THR A 203 -10.76 -12.75 -13.58
C THR A 203 -11.27 -13.27 -14.92
N PHE A 204 -11.20 -12.46 -15.98
CA PHE A 204 -11.75 -12.80 -17.29
C PHE A 204 -10.70 -13.27 -18.31
N ASN A 205 -9.44 -13.46 -17.90
CA ASN A 205 -8.40 -13.99 -18.77
C ASN A 205 -8.10 -15.46 -18.44
N PRO A 206 -8.56 -16.43 -19.27
CA PRO A 206 -8.41 -17.85 -18.99
C PRO A 206 -6.96 -18.35 -19.06
N ARG A 207 -6.04 -17.55 -19.61
CA ARG A 207 -4.61 -17.92 -19.75
C ARG A 207 -3.79 -17.67 -18.49
N VAL A 208 -4.30 -16.90 -17.53
CA VAL A 208 -3.55 -16.58 -16.31
C VAL A 208 -3.92 -17.56 -15.21
N THR A 209 -2.94 -18.38 -14.81
CA THR A 209 -3.14 -19.44 -13.82
C THR A 209 -2.58 -19.10 -12.44
N GLU A 210 -1.70 -18.10 -12.32
CA GLU A 210 -0.97 -17.80 -11.10
C GLU A 210 -1.27 -16.38 -10.61
N TRP A 211 -2.28 -16.26 -9.75
CA TRP A 211 -2.59 -15.06 -8.98
C TRP A 211 -3.46 -15.43 -7.77
N ASP A 212 -3.68 -14.50 -6.85
CA ASP A 212 -4.43 -14.77 -5.61
C ASP A 212 -5.84 -15.33 -5.86
N GLY A 213 -6.52 -14.87 -6.92
CA GLY A 213 -7.85 -15.35 -7.27
C GLY A 213 -7.85 -16.83 -7.66
N SER A 214 -6.87 -17.29 -8.44
CA SER A 214 -6.75 -18.72 -8.77
C SER A 214 -6.35 -19.56 -7.56
N ALA A 215 -5.45 -19.05 -6.71
CA ALA A 215 -5.10 -19.70 -5.45
C ALA A 215 -6.33 -19.87 -4.53
N LEU A 216 -7.18 -18.85 -4.42
CA LEU A 216 -8.43 -18.93 -3.64
C LEU A 216 -9.43 -19.91 -4.23
N ARG A 217 -9.58 -19.96 -5.56
CA ARG A 217 -10.41 -20.98 -6.22
C ARG A 217 -9.92 -22.38 -5.88
N ASP A 218 -8.62 -22.61 -5.96
CA ASP A 218 -8.05 -23.94 -5.69
C ASP A 218 -8.21 -24.31 -4.20
N LEU A 219 -8.14 -23.31 -3.30
CA LEU A 219 -8.35 -23.48 -1.86
C LEU A 219 -9.81 -23.54 -1.44
N THR A 220 -10.80 -23.10 -2.22
CA THR A 220 -12.20 -23.04 -1.75
C THR A 220 -13.17 -23.78 -2.67
N HIS A 221 -12.75 -24.08 -3.90
CA HIS A 221 -13.57 -24.54 -5.01
C HIS A 221 -14.68 -23.54 -5.42
N LEU A 222 -14.63 -22.30 -4.93
CA LEU A 222 -15.53 -21.23 -5.35
C LEU A 222 -15.01 -20.53 -6.62
N PRO A 223 -15.90 -20.02 -7.49
CA PRO A 223 -15.48 -19.32 -8.69
C PRO A 223 -14.75 -18.02 -8.34
N VAL A 224 -13.69 -17.73 -9.10
CA VAL A 224 -12.80 -16.57 -8.87
C VAL A 224 -13.56 -15.25 -8.81
N ILE A 225 -14.65 -15.13 -9.60
CA ILE A 225 -15.49 -13.94 -9.67
C ILE A 225 -16.07 -13.51 -8.31
N GLY A 226 -16.29 -14.44 -7.37
CA GLY A 226 -16.76 -14.11 -6.03
C GLY A 226 -15.72 -13.31 -5.23
N PHE A 227 -14.46 -13.74 -5.27
CA PHE A 227 -13.34 -13.04 -4.64
C PHE A 227 -13.02 -11.72 -5.36
N SER A 228 -13.08 -11.72 -6.69
CA SER A 228 -12.91 -10.51 -7.49
C SER A 228 -13.97 -9.46 -7.16
N ALA A 229 -15.25 -9.85 -7.07
CA ALA A 229 -16.33 -8.95 -6.68
C ALA A 229 -16.10 -8.37 -5.28
N LEU A 230 -15.67 -9.18 -4.31
CA LEU A 230 -15.33 -8.72 -2.97
C LEU A 230 -14.26 -7.62 -3.00
N TRP A 231 -13.12 -7.85 -3.67
CA TRP A 231 -12.04 -6.86 -3.73
C TRP A 231 -12.46 -5.60 -4.49
N ILE A 232 -13.21 -5.73 -5.60
CA ILE A 232 -13.73 -4.58 -6.34
C ILE A 232 -14.70 -3.76 -5.49
N VAL A 233 -15.60 -4.38 -4.73
CA VAL A 233 -16.50 -3.66 -3.82
C VAL A 233 -15.72 -2.90 -2.76
N ILE A 234 -14.68 -3.50 -2.18
CA ILE A 234 -13.80 -2.82 -1.20
C ILE A 234 -13.12 -1.61 -1.87
N ASN A 235 -12.55 -1.79 -3.06
CA ASN A 235 -11.90 -0.70 -3.80
C ASN A 235 -12.88 0.44 -4.11
N LEU A 236 -14.06 0.13 -4.65
CA LEU A 236 -15.10 1.13 -4.97
C LEU A 236 -15.59 1.86 -3.73
N TYR A 237 -15.80 1.14 -2.61
CA TYR A 237 -16.18 1.74 -1.34
C TYR A 237 -15.10 2.70 -0.82
N THR A 238 -13.83 2.30 -0.87
CA THR A 238 -12.71 3.17 -0.50
C THR A 238 -12.66 4.41 -1.41
N LEU A 239 -12.76 4.25 -2.73
CA LEU A 239 -12.76 5.38 -3.68
C LEU A 239 -13.92 6.35 -3.40
N TYR A 240 -15.12 5.84 -3.19
CA TYR A 240 -16.30 6.64 -2.83
C TYR A 240 -16.07 7.42 -1.53
N THR A 241 -15.50 6.77 -0.52
CA THR A 241 -15.26 7.40 0.77
C THR A 241 -14.19 8.47 0.69
N VAL A 242 -13.06 8.18 0.03
CA VAL A 242 -11.98 9.15 -0.23
C VAL A 242 -12.50 10.36 -1.00
N TRP A 243 -13.33 10.13 -2.03
CA TRP A 243 -13.94 11.21 -2.79
C TRP A 243 -14.78 12.13 -1.89
N ASN A 244 -15.75 11.57 -1.17
CA ASN A 244 -16.61 12.35 -0.28
C ASN A 244 -15.83 13.09 0.81
N SER A 245 -14.83 12.43 1.37
CA SER A 245 -13.94 13.00 2.38
C SER A 245 -13.20 14.25 1.88
N LEU A 246 -12.86 14.30 0.60
CA LEU A 246 -12.02 15.36 0.03
C LEU A 246 -12.81 16.44 -0.72
N THR A 247 -14.09 16.21 -1.02
CA THR A 247 -14.96 17.20 -1.71
C THR A 247 -15.91 17.94 -0.77
N ILE A 248 -16.13 17.43 0.44
CA ILE A 248 -17.07 18.01 1.43
C ILE A 248 -16.34 18.94 2.43
N THR A 249 -15.01 18.93 2.44
CA THR A 249 -14.14 19.90 3.14
C THR A 249 -13.81 21.08 2.23
#